data_AF-A0ABD3G287-F1
#
_entry.id   AF-A0ABD3G287-F1
#
_cell.length_a   1.000
_cell.length_b   1.000
_cell.length_c   1.000
_cell.angle_alpha   90.00
_cell.angle_beta   90.00
_cell.angle_gamma   90.00
#
_symmetry.space_group_name_H-M   'P 1'
#
loop_
_entity.id
_entity.type
_entity.pdbx_description
1 polymer ?
#
loop_
_entity_poly.entity_id
_entity_poly.type
_entity_poly.pdbx_seq_one_letter_code
_entity_poly.pdbx_strand_id
1 'polypeptide(L)'
;MTVAKTLDDLKDLRLLAANKNKKVVISETGWSSGGSNSQFGVASPANQAKYFSDLYHVSRSHNIEFYWYFALDTAFRSELENSFGVFQVNGQLKSNFQNLTIRQKDPRAIRNVGSKRLLSENDGNVYMSSKSSDWLVQEQQVWFFDSATQQVRSKSSDRCLDAYQGWDGGIVHVYRCMDNEANQKWTFEASTGKLKHVKHQGFCLDTDPAQNNKV
;
A
#
# COMPACT_ATOMS: atom_id res chain seq x y z
N MET A 1 -4.46 -11.31 -1.07
CA MET A 1 -4.55 -10.38 -2.21
C MET A 1 -4.57 -8.99 -1.60
N THR A 2 -3.64 -8.15 -2.03
CA THR A 2 -3.41 -6.78 -1.53
C THR A 2 -4.03 -5.78 -2.51
N VAL A 3 -4.33 -4.57 -2.05
CA VAL A 3 -4.87 -3.50 -2.91
C VAL A 3 -3.88 -3.10 -4.01
N ALA A 4 -2.58 -3.39 -3.83
CA ALA A 4 -1.56 -3.28 -4.85
C ALA A 4 -1.95 -3.87 -6.23
N LYS A 5 -2.56 -5.06 -6.27
CA LYS A 5 -2.97 -5.66 -7.55
C LYS A 5 -4.10 -4.87 -8.21
N THR A 6 -5.06 -4.39 -7.41
CA THR A 6 -6.11 -3.49 -7.88
C THR A 6 -5.52 -2.21 -8.47
N LEU A 7 -4.48 -1.64 -7.87
CA LEU A 7 -3.80 -0.47 -8.43
C LEU A 7 -3.09 -0.76 -9.75
N ASP A 8 -2.41 -1.91 -9.87
CA ASP A 8 -1.78 -2.32 -11.12
C ASP A 8 -2.82 -2.40 -12.25
N ASP A 9 -3.95 -3.06 -11.99
CA ASP A 9 -5.02 -3.26 -12.97
C ASP A 9 -5.73 -1.95 -13.34
N LEU A 10 -5.76 -0.96 -12.44
CA LEU A 10 -6.37 0.34 -12.67
C LEU A 10 -5.43 1.36 -13.32
N LYS A 11 -4.11 1.12 -13.39
CA LYS A 11 -3.13 2.13 -13.84
C LYS A 11 -3.44 2.68 -15.23
N ASP A 12 -3.60 1.81 -16.23
CA ASP A 12 -3.87 2.22 -17.61
C ASP A 12 -5.29 2.78 -17.76
N LEU A 13 -6.25 2.24 -17.02
CA LEU A 13 -7.63 2.74 -17.01
C LEU A 13 -7.70 4.17 -16.46
N ARG A 14 -6.94 4.48 -15.40
CA ARG A 14 -6.86 5.83 -14.82
C ARG A 14 -6.27 6.82 -15.82
N LEU A 15 -5.22 6.42 -16.54
CA LEU A 15 -4.61 7.25 -17.59
C LEU A 15 -5.62 7.52 -18.73
N LEU A 16 -6.29 6.48 -19.22
CA LEU A 16 -7.29 6.61 -20.27
C LEU A 16 -8.47 7.49 -19.84
N ALA A 17 -8.95 7.32 -18.61
CA ALA A 17 -10.05 8.10 -18.04
C ALA A 17 -9.66 9.58 -17.91
N ALA A 18 -8.47 9.88 -17.38
CA ALA A 18 -7.96 11.25 -17.27
C ALA A 18 -7.90 11.94 -18.64
N ASN A 19 -7.40 11.26 -19.67
CA ASN A 19 -7.33 11.80 -21.05
C ASN A 19 -8.71 12.06 -21.66
N LYS A 20 -9.77 11.44 -21.12
CA LYS A 20 -11.16 11.64 -21.54
C LYS A 20 -11.96 12.51 -20.56
N ASN A 21 -11.29 13.13 -19.58
CA ASN A 21 -11.92 13.88 -18.49
C ASN A 21 -13.01 13.09 -17.75
N LYS A 22 -12.77 11.79 -17.54
CA LYS A 22 -13.65 10.87 -16.82
C LYS A 22 -13.00 10.44 -15.50
N LYS A 23 -13.85 10.10 -14.53
CA LYS A 23 -13.44 9.47 -13.27
C LYS A 23 -13.50 7.95 -13.37
N VAL A 24 -12.66 7.28 -12.60
CA VAL A 24 -12.72 5.83 -12.37
C VAL A 24 -13.45 5.59 -11.04
N VAL A 25 -14.39 4.64 -11.05
CA VAL A 25 -15.15 4.22 -9.87
C VAL A 25 -15.07 2.71 -9.78
N ILE A 26 -14.78 2.18 -8.60
CA ILE A 26 -14.85 0.75 -8.31
C ILE A 26 -16.27 0.44 -7.88
N SER A 27 -17.05 -0.18 -8.77
CA SER A 27 -18.48 -0.47 -8.51
C SER A 27 -18.67 -1.61 -7.51
N GLU A 28 -17.75 -2.55 -7.43
CA GLU A 28 -17.81 -3.68 -6.50
C GLU A 28 -16.41 -4.13 -6.09
N THR A 29 -16.20 -4.28 -4.79
CA THR A 29 -15.01 -4.91 -4.22
C THR A 29 -15.29 -5.32 -2.78
N GLY A 30 -14.57 -6.32 -2.28
CA GLY A 30 -14.71 -6.76 -0.91
C GLY A 30 -13.75 -7.88 -0.55
N TRP A 31 -13.77 -8.24 0.73
CA TRP A 31 -13.02 -9.38 1.24
C TRP A 31 -13.90 -10.14 2.22
N SER A 32 -13.91 -11.46 2.13
CA SER A 32 -14.72 -12.29 3.01
C SER A 32 -14.08 -12.45 4.40
N SER A 33 -14.87 -12.35 5.46
CA SER A 33 -14.43 -12.63 6.83
C SER A 33 -14.44 -14.11 7.20
N GLY A 34 -14.92 -15.00 6.33
CA GLY A 34 -15.09 -16.42 6.64
C GLY A 34 -15.22 -17.31 5.39
N GLY A 35 -15.20 -18.62 5.59
CA GLY A 35 -15.15 -19.61 4.51
C GLY A 35 -13.72 -19.96 4.07
N SER A 36 -13.57 -20.99 3.25
CA SER A 36 -12.28 -21.43 2.75
C SER A 36 -12.33 -21.69 1.26
N ASN A 37 -11.31 -21.23 0.53
CA ASN A 37 -11.12 -21.57 -0.86
C ASN A 37 -9.61 -21.60 -1.17
N SER A 38 -9.12 -22.71 -1.73
CA SER A 38 -7.71 -22.93 -2.03
C SER A 38 -7.15 -22.02 -3.14
N GLN A 39 -8.02 -21.38 -3.94
CA GLN A 39 -7.62 -20.47 -5.01
C GLN A 39 -7.49 -19.00 -4.57
N PHE A 40 -8.01 -18.63 -3.39
CA PHE A 40 -8.04 -17.24 -2.93
C PHE A 40 -7.21 -17.00 -1.68
N GLY A 41 -7.01 -15.73 -1.33
CA GLY A 41 -6.36 -15.38 -0.06
C GLY A 41 -7.20 -15.83 1.13
N VAL A 42 -6.54 -16.00 2.28
CA VAL A 42 -7.19 -16.45 3.52
C VAL A 42 -8.35 -15.52 3.90
N ALA A 43 -9.57 -16.04 3.94
CA ALA A 43 -10.74 -15.34 4.44
C ALA A 43 -10.71 -15.34 5.97
N SER A 44 -10.72 -14.16 6.57
CA SER A 44 -10.71 -13.99 8.02
C SER A 44 -11.19 -12.58 8.38
N PRO A 45 -11.72 -12.36 9.61
CA PRO A 45 -12.14 -11.02 10.03
C PRO A 45 -10.97 -10.02 10.01
N ALA A 46 -9.76 -10.47 10.36
CA ALA A 46 -8.55 -9.66 10.31
C ALA A 46 -8.19 -9.23 8.88
N ASN A 47 -8.24 -10.16 7.92
CA ASN A 47 -7.92 -9.85 6.53
C ASN A 47 -9.01 -8.99 5.87
N GLN A 48 -10.28 -9.18 6.25
CA GLN A 48 -11.36 -8.30 5.79
C GLN A 48 -11.15 -6.85 6.25
N ALA A 49 -10.89 -6.65 7.55
CA ALA A 49 -10.64 -5.33 8.10
C ALA A 49 -9.38 -4.69 7.49
N LYS A 50 -8.32 -5.48 7.29
CA LYS A 50 -7.09 -5.03 6.62
C LYS A 50 -7.34 -4.60 5.19
N TYR A 51 -8.02 -5.41 4.38
CA TYR A 51 -8.34 -5.08 3.00
C TYR A 51 -9.19 -3.81 2.90
N PHE A 52 -10.22 -3.68 3.75
CA PHE A 52 -11.03 -2.46 3.81
C PHE A 52 -10.20 -1.22 4.15
N SER A 53 -9.33 -1.31 5.17
CA SER A 53 -8.47 -0.19 5.57
C SER A 53 -7.47 0.20 4.47
N ASP A 54 -6.80 -0.78 3.86
CA ASP A 54 -5.84 -0.54 2.78
C ASP A 54 -6.57 0.07 1.56
N LEU A 55 -7.76 -0.45 1.22
CA LEU A 55 -8.56 0.04 0.08
C LEU A 55 -9.02 1.47 0.32
N TYR A 56 -9.52 1.76 1.53
CA TYR A 56 -9.92 3.12 1.89
C TYR A 56 -8.77 4.12 1.76
N HIS A 57 -7.56 3.77 2.20
CA HIS A 57 -6.38 4.62 2.05
C HIS A 57 -6.04 4.89 0.59
N VAL A 58 -5.97 3.84 -0.21
CA VAL A 58 -5.66 3.93 -1.64
C VAL A 58 -6.72 4.74 -2.38
N SER A 59 -8.00 4.42 -2.18
CA SER A 59 -9.11 5.14 -2.79
C SER A 59 -9.07 6.63 -2.45
N ARG A 60 -8.79 6.99 -1.19
CA ARG A 60 -8.64 8.39 -0.77
C ARG A 60 -7.42 9.05 -1.39
N SER A 61 -6.27 8.38 -1.47
CA SER A 61 -5.03 8.97 -1.99
C SER A 61 -5.04 9.19 -3.51
N HIS A 62 -5.84 8.42 -4.23
CA HIS A 62 -5.98 8.50 -5.69
C HIS A 62 -7.30 9.14 -6.15
N ASN A 63 -8.16 9.57 -5.21
CA ASN A 63 -9.49 10.11 -5.51
C ASN A 63 -10.35 9.12 -6.34
N ILE A 64 -10.32 7.85 -5.95
CA ILE A 64 -11.12 6.77 -6.55
C ILE A 64 -12.29 6.48 -5.63
N GLU A 65 -13.51 6.67 -6.13
CA GLU A 65 -14.72 6.27 -5.42
C GLU A 65 -14.85 4.74 -5.49
N PHE A 66 -15.29 4.12 -4.39
CA PHE A 66 -15.53 2.68 -4.36
C PHE A 66 -16.83 2.35 -3.63
N TYR A 67 -17.43 1.23 -4.02
CA TYR A 67 -18.59 0.63 -3.38
C TYR A 67 -18.21 -0.76 -2.86
N TRP A 68 -18.49 -1.00 -1.58
CA TRP A 68 -18.20 -2.27 -0.93
C TRP A 68 -19.30 -3.30 -1.21
N TYR A 69 -18.89 -4.46 -1.70
CA TYR A 69 -19.73 -5.64 -1.86
C TYR A 69 -19.57 -6.50 -0.59
N PHE A 70 -20.55 -6.56 0.32
CA PHE A 70 -21.87 -5.91 0.37
C PHE A 70 -22.21 -5.50 1.82
N ALA A 71 -23.37 -4.90 2.08
CA ALA A 71 -23.68 -4.33 3.39
C ALA A 71 -23.85 -5.40 4.49
N LEU A 72 -24.71 -6.39 4.28
CA LEU A 72 -25.07 -7.45 5.24
C LEU A 72 -24.51 -8.78 4.77
N ASP A 73 -24.03 -9.66 5.64
CA ASP A 73 -23.78 -11.05 5.28
C ASP A 73 -25.03 -11.72 4.68
N THR A 74 -24.82 -12.74 3.83
CA THR A 74 -25.93 -13.55 3.28
C THR A 74 -25.98 -14.93 3.92
N ALA A 75 -27.16 -15.55 3.86
CA ALA A 75 -27.37 -16.93 4.33
C ALA A 75 -27.67 -17.93 3.18
N PHE A 76 -27.71 -17.47 1.93
CA PHE A 76 -28.17 -18.25 0.77
C PHE A 76 -27.12 -18.39 -0.35
N ARG A 77 -25.89 -17.91 -0.13
CA ARG A 77 -24.76 -18.07 -1.08
C ARG A 77 -23.79 -19.15 -0.59
N SER A 78 -22.71 -19.36 -1.34
CA SER A 78 -21.62 -20.24 -0.93
C SER A 78 -20.97 -19.78 0.38
N GLU A 79 -20.29 -20.67 1.11
CA GLU A 79 -19.69 -20.36 2.42
C GLU A 79 -18.77 -19.13 2.40
N LEU A 80 -18.01 -18.93 1.32
CA LEU A 80 -17.13 -17.76 1.17
C LEU A 80 -17.93 -16.48 0.92
N GLU A 81 -18.90 -16.51 0.01
CA GLU A 81 -19.70 -15.33 -0.36
C GLU A 81 -20.58 -14.86 0.79
N ASN A 82 -20.99 -15.75 1.69
CA ASN A 82 -21.84 -15.41 2.83
C ASN A 82 -21.22 -14.41 3.81
N SER A 83 -19.89 -14.23 3.79
CA SER A 83 -19.17 -13.48 4.82
C SER A 83 -18.53 -12.16 4.34
N PHE A 84 -18.96 -11.60 3.20
CA PHE A 84 -18.45 -10.32 2.67
C PHE A 84 -19.06 -9.08 3.33
N GLY A 85 -20.14 -9.25 4.11
CA GLY A 85 -20.87 -8.17 4.77
C GLY A 85 -20.00 -7.32 5.69
N VAL A 86 -20.31 -6.01 5.76
CA VAL A 86 -19.84 -5.14 6.85
C VAL A 86 -20.62 -5.42 8.14
N PHE A 87 -21.89 -5.75 7.99
CA PHE A 87 -22.82 -6.16 9.02
C PHE A 87 -23.08 -7.67 8.91
N GLN A 88 -23.42 -8.30 10.03
CA GLN A 88 -23.94 -9.67 10.07
C GLN A 88 -25.36 -9.72 9.48
N VAL A 89 -25.88 -10.93 9.23
CA VAL A 89 -27.25 -11.15 8.70
C VAL A 89 -28.32 -10.46 9.56
N ASN A 90 -28.09 -10.38 10.87
CA ASN A 90 -29.01 -9.74 11.83
C ASN A 90 -28.89 -8.20 11.90
N GLY A 91 -28.09 -7.57 11.04
CA GLY A 91 -27.87 -6.13 11.02
C GLY A 91 -26.87 -5.59 12.05
N GLN A 92 -26.22 -6.44 12.83
CA GLN A 92 -25.17 -6.00 13.76
C GLN A 92 -23.85 -5.76 13.03
N LEU A 93 -23.20 -4.62 13.30
CA LEU A 93 -21.86 -4.34 12.78
C LEU A 93 -20.89 -5.44 13.24
N LYS A 94 -20.08 -5.98 12.32
CA LYS A 94 -19.10 -6.99 12.73
C LYS A 94 -18.01 -6.38 13.61
N SER A 95 -17.54 -7.15 14.59
CA SER A 95 -16.55 -6.69 15.58
C SER A 95 -15.23 -6.25 14.95
N ASN A 96 -14.80 -6.87 13.84
CA ASN A 96 -13.60 -6.46 13.10
C ASN A 96 -13.72 -5.08 12.47
N PHE A 97 -14.94 -4.61 12.14
CA PHE A 97 -15.18 -3.23 11.71
C PHE A 97 -15.42 -2.29 12.88
N GLN A 98 -16.13 -2.74 13.92
CA GLN A 98 -16.35 -1.94 15.14
C GLN A 98 -15.03 -1.53 15.81
N ASN A 99 -14.05 -2.43 15.81
CA ASN A 99 -12.73 -2.19 16.39
C ASN A 99 -11.74 -1.56 15.39
N LEU A 100 -12.12 -1.35 14.13
CA LEU A 100 -11.23 -0.84 13.10
C LEU A 100 -11.02 0.66 13.28
N THR A 101 -9.79 1.06 13.58
CA THR A 101 -9.35 2.47 13.52
C THR A 101 -8.49 2.69 12.29
N ILE A 102 -9.02 3.39 11.29
CA ILE A 102 -8.29 3.75 10.09
C ILE A 102 -7.51 5.06 10.34
N ARG A 103 -6.20 4.94 10.53
CA ARG A 103 -5.34 6.11 10.76
C ARG A 103 -4.95 6.76 9.45
N GLN A 104 -5.33 8.01 9.24
CA GLN A 104 -4.89 8.76 8.06
C GLN A 104 -3.36 8.76 7.95
N LYS A 105 -2.87 8.42 6.77
CA LYS A 105 -1.45 8.41 6.45
C LYS A 105 -1.20 9.61 5.55
N ASP A 106 -0.42 10.55 6.05
CA ASP A 106 -0.15 11.72 5.23
C ASP A 106 0.85 11.36 4.12
N PRO A 107 0.60 11.77 2.87
CA PRO A 107 1.57 11.61 1.79
C PRO A 107 2.81 12.47 2.07
N ARG A 108 3.98 11.88 1.84
CA ARG A 108 5.28 12.54 1.98
C ARG A 108 6.17 12.22 0.78
N ALA A 109 6.98 13.16 0.36
CA ALA A 109 8.11 12.89 -0.52
C ALA A 109 9.37 12.68 0.34
N ILE A 110 10.18 11.68 0.00
CA ILE A 110 11.47 11.45 0.66
C ILE A 110 12.54 12.09 -0.21
N ARG A 111 13.09 13.23 0.23
CA ARG A 111 14.05 14.03 -0.54
C ARG A 111 15.46 13.85 0.02
N ASN A 112 16.40 13.48 -0.84
CA ASN A 112 17.81 13.50 -0.48
C ASN A 112 18.31 14.94 -0.32
N VAL A 113 18.97 15.22 0.80
CA VAL A 113 19.40 16.58 1.16
C VAL A 113 20.49 17.11 0.23
N GLY A 114 21.39 16.26 -0.25
CA GLY A 114 22.48 16.64 -1.15
C GLY A 114 21.98 16.85 -2.58
N SER A 115 21.51 15.77 -3.21
CA SER A 115 21.11 15.77 -4.63
C SER A 115 19.78 16.47 -4.90
N LYS A 116 18.98 16.74 -3.87
CA LYS A 116 17.62 17.29 -3.96
C LYS A 116 16.61 16.41 -4.71
N ARG A 117 17.00 15.20 -5.12
CA ARG A 117 16.17 14.18 -5.78
C ARG A 117 15.19 13.55 -4.79
N LEU A 118 14.16 12.91 -5.33
CA LEU A 118 13.09 12.24 -4.59
C LEU A 118 13.20 10.73 -4.73
N LEU A 119 13.01 9.99 -3.63
CA LEU A 119 12.85 8.55 -3.65
C LEU A 119 11.64 8.22 -4.52
N SER A 120 11.86 7.40 -5.54
CA SER A 120 10.88 7.05 -6.55
C SER A 120 10.86 5.55 -6.75
N GLU A 121 9.71 5.01 -7.12
CA GLU A 121 9.59 3.61 -7.51
C GLU A 121 8.91 3.45 -8.86
N ASN A 122 9.42 2.53 -9.67
CA ASN A 122 8.73 2.11 -10.88
C ASN A 122 9.07 0.66 -11.21
N ASP A 123 8.05 -0.11 -11.58
CA ASP A 123 8.16 -1.51 -11.97
C ASP A 123 8.97 -2.38 -10.99
N GLY A 124 8.75 -2.14 -9.69
CA GLY A 124 9.42 -2.86 -8.60
C GLY A 124 10.76 -2.28 -8.16
N ASN A 125 11.37 -1.40 -8.95
CA ASN A 125 12.67 -0.79 -8.65
C ASN A 125 12.53 0.48 -7.81
N VAL A 126 13.54 0.77 -6.99
CA VAL A 126 13.61 2.00 -6.18
C VAL A 126 14.87 2.79 -6.57
N TYR A 127 14.73 4.09 -6.77
CA TYR A 127 15.80 4.96 -7.24
C TYR A 127 15.52 6.42 -6.87
N MET A 128 16.52 7.30 -7.00
CA MET A 128 16.35 8.73 -6.79
C MET A 128 16.16 9.46 -8.12
N SER A 129 15.09 10.24 -8.26
CA SER A 129 14.77 10.97 -9.49
C SER A 129 14.47 12.45 -9.25
N SER A 130 14.54 13.26 -10.32
CA SER A 130 14.11 14.66 -10.25
C SER A 130 12.59 14.73 -10.07
N LYS A 131 12.08 15.76 -9.40
CA LYS A 131 10.62 15.97 -9.29
C LYS A 131 9.99 16.02 -10.69
N SER A 132 8.98 15.19 -10.94
CA SER A 132 8.27 15.15 -12.22
C SER A 132 7.15 16.18 -12.28
N SER A 133 6.80 16.63 -13.49
CA SER A 133 5.56 17.38 -13.77
C SER A 133 4.40 16.48 -14.21
N ASP A 134 4.68 15.23 -14.58
CA ASP A 134 3.65 14.24 -14.89
C ASP A 134 3.00 13.75 -13.58
N TRP A 135 1.68 13.86 -13.50
CA TRP A 135 0.93 13.55 -12.28
C TRP A 135 1.02 12.07 -11.89
N LEU A 136 1.10 11.16 -12.86
CA LEU A 136 1.19 9.72 -12.62
C LEU A 136 2.60 9.37 -12.12
N VAL A 137 3.62 9.99 -12.71
CA VAL A 137 5.00 9.86 -12.21
C VAL A 137 5.15 10.50 -10.83
N GLN A 138 4.45 11.60 -10.51
CA GLN A 138 4.49 12.17 -9.16
C GLN A 138 3.98 11.19 -8.10
N GLU A 139 3.01 10.32 -8.41
CA GLU A 139 2.55 9.28 -7.47
C GLU A 139 3.66 8.28 -7.11
N GLN A 140 4.58 8.02 -8.05
CA GLN A 140 5.78 7.19 -7.84
C GLN A 140 6.79 7.81 -6.87
N GLN A 141 6.71 9.12 -6.62
CA GLN A 141 7.62 9.87 -5.76
C GLN A 141 7.03 10.15 -4.38
N VAL A 142 5.85 9.59 -4.09
CA VAL A 142 5.09 9.82 -2.85
C VAL A 142 5.01 8.53 -2.06
N TRP A 143 5.25 8.65 -0.76
CA TRP A 143 5.32 7.56 0.19
C TRP A 143 4.48 7.87 1.42
N PHE A 144 4.04 6.82 2.10
CA PHE A 144 3.34 6.86 3.37
C PHE A 144 4.19 6.19 4.43
N PHE A 145 4.55 6.96 5.47
CA PHE A 145 5.18 6.42 6.66
C PHE A 145 4.12 5.94 7.64
N ASP A 146 4.08 4.64 7.89
CA ASP A 146 3.21 4.06 8.89
C ASP A 146 4.02 3.79 10.16
N SER A 147 3.90 4.68 11.15
CA SER A 147 4.61 4.52 12.43
C SER A 147 4.11 3.35 13.26
N ALA A 148 2.89 2.86 13.04
CA ALA A 148 2.34 1.72 13.76
C ALA A 148 2.94 0.41 13.25
N THR A 149 3.20 0.31 11.95
CA THR A 149 3.77 -0.90 11.32
C THR A 149 5.26 -0.75 10.96
N GLN A 150 5.83 0.44 11.11
CA GLN A 150 7.17 0.83 10.66
C GLN A 150 7.40 0.58 9.15
N GLN A 151 6.33 0.54 8.35
CA GLN A 151 6.43 0.35 6.90
C GLN A 151 6.50 1.71 6.18
N VAL A 152 7.25 1.75 5.09
CA VAL A 152 7.25 2.86 4.13
C VAL A 152 6.55 2.36 2.88
N ARG A 153 5.33 2.84 2.63
CA ARG A 153 4.47 2.36 1.55
C ARG A 153 4.46 3.32 0.37
N SER A 154 4.65 2.81 -0.85
CA SER A 154 4.52 3.61 -2.07
C SER A 154 3.07 4.00 -2.31
N LYS A 155 2.84 5.25 -2.70
CA LYS A 155 1.53 5.70 -3.16
C LYS A 155 1.14 5.05 -4.48
N SER A 156 2.02 4.97 -5.47
CA SER A 156 1.66 4.47 -6.81
C SER A 156 1.26 2.99 -6.83
N SER A 157 1.76 2.18 -5.90
CA SER A 157 1.62 0.72 -5.98
C SER A 157 1.11 0.03 -4.71
N ASP A 158 0.92 0.74 -3.59
CA ASP A 158 0.58 0.15 -2.27
C ASP A 158 1.54 -0.99 -1.85
N ARG A 159 2.81 -0.89 -2.28
CA ARG A 159 3.88 -1.82 -1.92
C ARG A 159 4.84 -1.18 -0.92
N CYS A 160 5.50 -2.00 -0.12
CA CYS A 160 6.39 -1.59 0.96
C CYS A 160 7.85 -1.57 0.48
N LEU A 161 8.61 -0.58 0.95
CA LEU A 161 10.06 -0.54 0.81
C LEU A 161 10.68 -1.74 1.54
N ASP A 162 11.48 -2.52 0.83
CA ASP A 162 12.00 -3.82 1.26
C ASP A 162 13.50 -3.94 0.97
N ALA A 163 14.26 -4.33 2.00
CA ALA A 163 15.71 -4.53 1.92
C ALA A 163 16.13 -5.82 2.65
N TYR A 164 16.05 -6.95 1.94
CA TYR A 164 16.38 -8.26 2.52
C TYR A 164 17.90 -8.52 2.68
N GLN A 165 18.74 -7.74 2.00
CA GLN A 165 20.19 -7.90 2.01
C GLN A 165 20.84 -6.99 3.07
N GLY A 166 21.57 -7.58 4.02
CA GLY A 166 22.21 -6.87 5.14
C GLY A 166 23.68 -6.54 4.91
N TRP A 167 24.02 -5.96 3.75
CA TRP A 167 25.39 -5.54 3.41
C TRP A 167 25.36 -4.21 2.62
N ASP A 168 26.51 -3.52 2.58
CA ASP A 168 26.63 -2.26 1.86
C ASP A 168 26.39 -2.45 0.35
N GLY A 169 25.54 -1.60 -0.23
CA GLY A 169 25.08 -1.77 -1.62
C GLY A 169 24.04 -2.88 -1.82
N GLY A 170 23.48 -3.43 -0.73
CA GLY A 170 22.35 -4.36 -0.79
C GLY A 170 21.14 -3.77 -1.51
N ILE A 171 20.36 -4.63 -2.17
CA ILE A 171 19.24 -4.22 -3.00
C ILE A 171 18.09 -3.72 -2.13
N VAL A 172 17.59 -2.53 -2.46
CA VAL A 172 16.31 -2.01 -1.99
C VAL A 172 15.30 -2.01 -3.14
N HIS A 173 14.09 -2.49 -2.87
CA HIS A 173 13.02 -2.59 -3.86
C HIS A 173 11.66 -2.37 -3.21
N VAL A 174 10.57 -2.42 -3.99
CA VAL A 174 9.22 -2.50 -3.43
C VAL A 174 8.68 -3.92 -3.51
N TYR A 175 8.07 -4.39 -2.42
CA TYR A 175 7.44 -5.70 -2.35
C TYR A 175 6.06 -5.63 -1.67
N ARG A 176 5.26 -6.69 -1.77
CA ARG A 176 3.95 -6.72 -1.08
C ARG A 176 4.16 -6.44 0.42
N CYS A 177 3.32 -5.58 0.99
CA CYS A 177 3.41 -5.25 2.40
C CYS A 177 3.04 -6.45 3.28
N MET A 178 3.97 -6.83 4.17
CA MET A 178 3.81 -7.93 5.11
C MET A 178 4.08 -7.42 6.54
N ASP A 179 3.09 -7.53 7.41
CA ASP A 179 3.13 -6.88 8.73
C ASP A 179 4.21 -7.47 9.65
N ASN A 180 4.58 -8.73 9.45
CA ASN A 180 5.63 -9.40 10.22
C ASN A 180 6.98 -9.48 9.50
N GLU A 181 7.11 -8.89 8.30
CA GLU A 181 8.37 -8.92 7.54
C GLU A 181 9.35 -7.89 8.10
N ALA A 182 10.43 -8.38 8.71
CA ALA A 182 11.42 -7.56 9.39
C ALA A 182 12.24 -6.71 8.40
N ASN A 183 12.37 -7.16 7.16
CA ASN A 183 13.09 -6.46 6.08
C ASN A 183 12.28 -5.30 5.46
N GLN A 184 11.03 -5.11 5.89
CA GLN A 184 10.15 -3.99 5.48
C GLN A 184 9.98 -2.94 6.57
N LYS A 185 10.84 -2.98 7.60
CA LYS A 185 10.72 -2.14 8.79
C LYS A 185 11.79 -1.06 8.78
N TRP A 186 11.35 0.19 8.83
CA TRP A 186 12.19 1.38 8.74
C TRP A 186 11.83 2.37 9.85
N THR A 187 12.83 3.07 10.37
CA THR A 187 12.64 4.15 11.35
C THR A 187 13.32 5.42 10.86
N PHE A 188 12.59 6.54 10.89
CA PHE A 188 13.14 7.84 10.57
C PHE A 188 13.73 8.48 11.84
N GLU A 189 15.03 8.72 11.84
CA GLU A 189 15.72 9.43 12.91
C GLU A 189 15.73 10.94 12.62
N ALA A 190 14.85 11.68 13.29
CA ALA A 190 14.68 13.12 13.05
C ALA A 190 15.93 13.96 13.34
N SER A 191 16.78 13.55 14.30
CA SER A 191 18.00 14.27 14.67
C SER A 191 19.07 14.25 13.57
N THR A 192 19.10 13.19 12.75
CA THR A 192 20.09 13.03 11.68
C THR A 192 19.48 13.07 10.28
N GLY A 193 18.15 13.01 10.17
CA GLY A 193 17.44 12.89 8.90
C GLY A 193 17.61 11.54 8.21
N LYS A 194 18.15 10.52 8.91
CA LYS A 194 18.42 9.20 8.33
C LYS A 194 17.19 8.31 8.41
N LEU A 195 16.89 7.63 7.31
CA LEU A 195 15.95 6.51 7.30
C LEU A 195 16.71 5.21 7.55
N LYS A 196 16.56 4.65 8.75
CA LYS A 196 17.32 3.50 9.24
C LYS A 196 16.53 2.21 9.06
N HIS A 197 17.22 1.15 8.70
CA HIS A 197 16.63 -0.17 8.67
C HIS A 197 16.51 -0.73 10.09
N VAL A 198 15.39 -1.38 10.42
CA VAL A 198 15.12 -1.86 11.80
C VAL A 198 15.81 -3.21 12.06
N LYS A 199 15.78 -4.14 11.10
CA LYS A 199 16.36 -5.49 11.27
C LYS A 199 17.89 -5.50 11.13
N HIS A 200 18.39 -5.05 9.99
CA HIS A 200 19.81 -4.80 9.74
C HIS A 200 20.28 -3.51 10.44
N GLN A 201 20.67 -3.64 11.72
CA GLN A 201 21.14 -2.50 12.51
C GLN A 201 22.43 -1.91 11.93
N GLY A 202 22.54 -0.58 11.94
CA GLY A 202 23.67 0.15 11.36
C GLY A 202 23.46 0.59 9.90
N PHE A 203 22.50 -0.02 9.19
CA PHE A 203 22.20 0.32 7.80
C PHE A 203 21.19 1.47 7.68
N CYS A 204 21.42 2.34 6.70
CA CYS A 204 20.53 3.44 6.33
C CYS A 204 20.17 3.30 4.85
N LEU A 205 19.02 3.86 4.46
CA LEU A 205 18.70 4.04 3.05
C LEU A 205 19.71 5.00 2.43
N ASP A 206 20.41 4.55 1.41
CA ASP A 206 21.46 5.31 0.72
C ASP A 206 21.17 5.37 -0.79
N THR A 207 21.95 6.13 -1.55
CA THR A 207 21.82 6.17 -3.01
C THR A 207 23.20 6.25 -3.61
N ASP A 208 23.42 5.51 -4.70
CA ASP A 208 24.66 5.53 -5.46
C ASP A 208 24.47 6.34 -6.75
N PRO A 209 24.97 7.60 -6.81
CA PRO A 209 24.89 8.43 -8.02
C PRO A 209 25.69 7.86 -9.20
N ALA A 210 26.73 7.06 -8.95
CA ALA A 210 27.52 6.43 -10.00
C ALA A 210 26.76 5.27 -10.68
N GLN A 211 25.78 4.68 -9.98
CA GLN A 211 24.89 3.64 -10.50
C GLN A 211 23.51 4.20 -10.87
N ASN A 212 23.47 5.32 -11.60
CA ASN A 212 22.23 5.95 -12.06
C ASN A 212 21.27 6.33 -10.91
N ASN A 213 21.81 6.75 -9.76
CA ASN A 213 21.04 7.05 -8.54
C ASN A 213 20.19 5.88 -8.04
N LYS A 214 20.68 4.65 -8.22
CA LYS A 214 20.10 3.46 -7.59
C LYS A 214 20.09 3.64 -6.06
N VAL A 215 19.12 2.99 -5.43
CA VAL A 215 18.94 2.92 -3.98
C VAL A 215 19.12 1.47 -3.53
#